data_AF-A0AAW2ZD64-F1
#
_entry.id   AF-A0AAW2ZD64-F1
#
_cell.length_a   1.000
_cell.length_b   1.000
_cell.length_c   1.000
_cell.angle_alpha   90.00
_cell.angle_beta   90.00
_cell.angle_gamma   90.00
#
_symmetry.space_group_name_H-M   'P 1'
#
loop_
_entity.id
_entity.type
_entity.pdbx_description
1 polymer ?
#
loop_
_entity_poly.entity_id
_entity_poly.type
_entity_poly.pdbx_seq_one_letter_code
_entity_poly.pdbx_strand_id
1 'polypeptide(L)'
;MKNVFNQEYSSRLEEVEEDRREIEQVVVEHKDVFIGNAHSVRPRNGEDWHEWRLFVRMRDEDNIEDYIDKVVVKLHPTFTPSTVVLSDPPFEMKRLGWGVFNIKVTLHFKQEYNKKNLHTSHYLCFDGDGDFATHSIEFVRKTFK
;
A
#
# COMPACT_ATOMS: atom_id res chain seq x y z
N MET A 1 -26.34 54.30 20.54
CA MET A 1 -26.60 53.02 19.84
C MET A 1 -25.26 52.32 19.70
N LYS A 2 -25.03 51.24 20.45
CA LYS A 2 -23.73 50.54 20.45
C LYS A 2 -23.60 49.72 19.17
N ASN A 3 -22.40 49.76 18.61
CA ASN A 3 -22.04 49.33 17.27
C ASN A 3 -22.12 47.79 17.11
N VAL A 4 -23.33 47.24 16.95
CA VAL A 4 -23.61 45.80 16.85
C VAL A 4 -22.82 45.16 15.70
N PHE A 5 -22.63 45.90 14.60
CA PHE A 5 -21.87 45.47 13.44
C PHE A 5 -20.39 45.18 13.72
N ASN A 6 -19.79 45.81 14.73
CA ASN A 6 -18.35 45.65 14.99
C ASN A 6 -18.04 44.31 15.66
N GLN A 7 -18.93 43.83 16.54
CA GLN A 7 -18.74 42.59 17.28
C GLN A 7 -19.01 41.37 16.39
N GLU A 8 -20.04 41.45 15.55
CA GLU A 8 -20.40 40.42 14.57
C GLU A 8 -19.37 40.33 13.42
N TYR A 9 -18.74 41.46 13.06
CA TYR A 9 -17.64 41.48 12.09
C TYR A 9 -16.36 40.84 12.65
N SER A 10 -16.02 41.12 13.92
CA SER A 10 -14.90 40.47 14.60
C SER A 10 -15.08 38.95 14.71
N SER A 11 -16.28 38.47 15.07
CA SER A 11 -16.54 37.02 15.14
C SER A 11 -16.45 36.34 13.77
N ARG A 12 -16.90 37.01 12.69
CA ARG A 12 -16.73 36.50 11.33
C ARG A 12 -15.26 36.47 10.88
N LEU A 13 -14.43 37.42 11.35
CA LEU A 13 -12.99 37.37 11.09
C LEU A 13 -12.30 36.25 11.88
N GLU A 14 -12.75 35.97 13.10
CA GLU A 14 -12.30 34.83 13.89
C GLU A 14 -12.70 33.51 13.22
N GLU A 15 -13.95 33.34 12.78
CA GLU A 15 -14.41 32.18 11.98
C GLU A 15 -13.58 32.02 10.70
N VAL A 16 -13.36 33.10 9.93
CA VAL A 16 -12.56 33.02 8.69
C VAL A 16 -11.10 32.67 8.97
N GLU A 17 -10.52 33.17 10.06
CA GLU A 17 -9.13 32.86 10.44
C GLU A 17 -9.02 31.45 11.05
N GLU A 18 -10.06 30.96 11.73
CA GLU A 18 -10.20 29.56 12.17
C GLU A 18 -10.37 28.63 10.96
N ASP A 19 -11.28 28.91 10.04
CA ASP A 19 -11.46 28.21 8.76
C ASP A 19 -10.13 28.17 7.98
N ARG A 20 -9.42 29.30 7.93
CA ARG A 20 -8.12 29.41 7.26
C ARG A 20 -7.00 28.64 7.97
N ARG A 21 -7.06 28.49 9.29
CA ARG A 21 -6.15 27.62 10.06
C ARG A 21 -6.55 26.14 9.93
N GLU A 22 -7.83 25.85 9.79
CA GLU A 22 -8.39 24.52 9.52
C GLU A 22 -8.16 24.06 8.07
N ILE A 23 -7.90 24.98 7.14
CA ILE A 23 -7.09 24.71 5.95
C ILE A 23 -5.65 24.47 6.44
N GLU A 24 -5.50 23.36 7.18
CA GLU A 24 -4.26 22.70 7.54
C GLU A 24 -3.40 22.64 6.29
N GLN A 25 -2.08 22.74 6.44
CA GLN A 25 -1.18 22.50 5.32
C GLN A 25 -1.31 21.01 4.94
N VAL A 26 -2.19 20.74 3.99
CA VAL A 26 -2.40 19.44 3.37
C VAL A 26 -1.16 19.16 2.53
N VAL A 27 -0.36 18.20 2.97
CA VAL A 27 0.80 17.71 2.22
C VAL A 27 0.34 16.49 1.43
N VAL A 28 0.54 16.53 0.12
CA VAL A 28 0.35 15.37 -0.75
C VAL A 28 1.71 14.75 -1.00
N GLU A 29 1.87 13.50 -0.58
CA GLU A 29 3.05 12.69 -0.81
C GLU A 29 2.78 11.69 -1.93
N HIS A 30 3.68 11.58 -2.89
CA HIS A 30 3.65 10.54 -3.92
C HIS A 30 4.62 9.44 -3.53
N LYS A 31 4.16 8.20 -3.45
CA LYS A 31 4.96 7.04 -3.07
C LYS A 31 4.81 5.93 -4.09
N ASP A 32 5.93 5.31 -4.44
CA ASP A 32 5.95 4.14 -5.32
C ASP A 32 6.03 2.86 -4.50
N VAL A 33 5.03 1.99 -4.67
CA VAL A 33 5.02 0.65 -4.09
C VAL A 33 5.34 -0.37 -5.17
N PHE A 34 6.30 -1.25 -4.90
CA PHE A 34 6.63 -2.40 -5.72
C PHE A 34 5.87 -3.63 -5.24
N ILE A 35 5.20 -4.29 -6.17
CA ILE A 35 4.65 -5.64 -5.99
C ILE A 35 5.36 -6.54 -6.97
N GLY A 36 6.07 -7.54 -6.48
CA GLY A 36 6.87 -8.39 -7.34
C GLY A 36 7.12 -9.77 -6.76
N ASN A 37 7.79 -10.60 -7.56
CA ASN A 37 8.26 -11.89 -7.13
C ASN A 37 9.71 -12.10 -7.52
N ALA A 38 10.41 -12.89 -6.70
CA ALA A 38 11.68 -13.51 -7.04
C ALA A 38 11.56 -15.02 -6.92
N HIS A 39 12.43 -15.78 -7.58
CA HIS A 39 12.42 -17.24 -7.45
C HIS A 39 13.80 -17.86 -7.58
N SER A 40 13.87 -19.14 -7.25
CA SER A 40 15.03 -20.00 -7.51
C SER A 40 14.55 -21.38 -7.93
N VAL A 41 15.26 -22.01 -8.86
CA VAL A 41 14.95 -23.36 -9.31
C VAL A 41 15.35 -24.36 -8.22
N ARG A 42 14.43 -25.28 -7.91
CA ARG A 42 14.54 -26.35 -6.94
C ARG A 42 14.10 -27.66 -7.60
N PRO A 43 14.97 -28.37 -8.31
CA PRO A 43 14.59 -29.59 -9.02
C PRO A 43 13.97 -30.61 -8.07
N ARG A 44 12.85 -31.23 -8.47
CA ARG A 44 12.18 -32.28 -7.71
C ARG A 44 11.78 -33.40 -8.66
N ASN A 45 12.29 -34.61 -8.43
CA ASN A 45 11.99 -35.79 -9.26
C ASN A 45 12.25 -35.60 -10.76
N GLY A 46 13.21 -34.74 -11.13
CA GLY A 46 13.52 -34.44 -12.53
C GLY A 46 12.60 -33.40 -13.19
N GLU A 47 11.70 -32.78 -12.41
CA GLU A 47 10.88 -31.65 -12.84
C GLU A 47 11.42 -30.33 -12.25
N ASP A 48 11.30 -29.26 -13.03
CA ASP A 48 11.64 -27.92 -12.59
C ASP A 48 10.54 -27.38 -11.67
N TRP A 49 10.82 -27.40 -10.37
CA TRP A 49 10.03 -26.71 -9.37
C TRP A 49 10.72 -25.42 -8.96
N HIS A 50 9.94 -24.44 -8.54
CA HIS A 50 10.44 -23.12 -8.16
C HIS A 50 10.09 -22.84 -6.71
N GLU A 51 11.08 -22.46 -5.91
CA GLU A 51 10.86 -21.75 -4.66
C GLU A 51 10.76 -20.26 -4.99
N TRP A 52 9.57 -19.69 -4.84
CA TRP A 52 9.30 -18.31 -5.16
C TRP A 52 8.84 -17.51 -3.94
N ARG A 53 9.16 -16.22 -3.96
CA ARG A 53 8.82 -15.24 -2.93
C ARG A 53 8.07 -14.09 -3.57
N LEU A 54 6.81 -13.88 -3.17
CA LEU A 54 6.10 -12.63 -3.44
C LEU A 54 6.52 -11.60 -2.39
N PHE A 55 6.69 -10.35 -2.79
CA PHE A 55 6.99 -9.24 -1.88
C PHE A 55 6.23 -7.97 -2.27
N VAL A 56 5.91 -7.18 -1.25
CA VAL A 56 5.44 -5.80 -1.39
C VAL A 56 6.42 -4.88 -0.65
N ARG A 57 6.96 -3.87 -1.33
CA ARG A 57 8.02 -2.98 -0.80
C ARG A 57 7.81 -1.54 -1.26
N MET A 58 8.32 -0.57 -0.51
CA MET A 58 8.44 0.81 -0.99
C MET A 58 9.69 0.95 -1.87
N ARG A 59 9.64 1.87 -2.83
CA ARG A 59 10.80 2.24 -3.65
C ARG A 59 11.84 3.03 -2.86
N ASP A 60 11.35 3.99 -2.08
CA ASP A 60 12.18 4.97 -1.39
C ASP A 60 12.65 4.42 -0.03
N GLU A 61 13.41 5.21 0.72
CA GLU A 61 13.88 4.89 2.09
C GLU A 61 12.73 4.84 3.12
N ASP A 62 11.49 5.06 2.67
CA ASP A 62 10.30 4.96 3.49
C ASP A 62 10.02 3.52 3.96
N ASN A 63 9.62 3.42 5.21
CA ASN A 63 9.11 2.19 5.80
C ASN A 63 7.69 1.91 5.27
N ILE A 64 7.50 0.77 4.61
CA ILE A 64 6.18 0.42 4.03
C ILE A 64 5.10 0.28 5.09
N GLU A 65 5.48 -0.18 6.28
CA GLU A 65 4.63 -0.31 7.46
C GLU A 65 4.12 1.01 7.98
N ASP A 66 4.63 2.17 7.54
CA ASP A 66 4.05 3.47 7.87
C ASP A 66 2.75 3.70 7.11
N TYR A 67 2.61 3.12 5.91
CA TYR A 67 1.51 3.39 4.99
C TYR A 67 0.51 2.23 4.87
N ILE A 68 0.97 1.00 5.05
CA ILE A 68 0.21 -0.24 4.83
C ILE A 68 -0.07 -0.93 6.18
N ASP A 69 -1.35 -1.22 6.45
CA ASP A 69 -1.81 -2.00 7.60
C ASP A 69 -1.59 -3.49 7.39
N LYS A 70 -1.98 -4.01 6.21
CA LYS A 70 -1.79 -5.41 5.84
C LYS A 70 -1.89 -5.63 4.34
N VAL A 71 -1.37 -6.77 3.90
CA VAL A 71 -1.49 -7.23 2.51
C VAL A 71 -2.27 -8.55 2.49
N VAL A 72 -3.36 -8.59 1.73
CA VAL A 72 -4.12 -9.83 1.48
C VAL A 72 -3.76 -10.37 0.11
N VAL A 73 -3.21 -11.58 0.08
CA VAL A 73 -2.76 -12.28 -1.11
C VAL A 73 -3.71 -13.45 -1.39
N LYS A 74 -4.29 -13.51 -2.60
CA LYS A 74 -5.05 -14.66 -3.06
C LYS A 74 -4.31 -15.36 -4.20
N LEU A 75 -3.94 -16.59 -3.92
CA LEU A 75 -3.22 -17.51 -4.79
C LEU A 75 -4.18 -18.36 -5.63
N HIS A 76 -3.62 -19.17 -6.52
CA HIS A 76 -4.37 -20.22 -7.19
C HIS A 76 -4.97 -21.21 -6.16
N PRO A 77 -6.19 -21.76 -6.37
CA PRO A 77 -6.85 -22.66 -5.41
C PRO A 77 -6.08 -23.95 -5.05
N THR A 78 -5.08 -24.33 -5.84
CA THR A 78 -4.21 -25.49 -5.56
C THR A 78 -3.27 -25.27 -4.38
N PHE A 79 -3.06 -24.02 -3.93
CA PHE A 79 -2.26 -23.71 -2.75
C PHE A 79 -3.10 -23.79 -1.48
N THR A 80 -2.53 -24.33 -0.40
CA THR A 80 -3.17 -24.34 0.92
C THR A 80 -2.24 -23.68 1.95
N PRO A 81 -2.68 -22.61 2.65
CA PRO A 81 -3.87 -21.82 2.35
C PRO A 81 -3.73 -21.04 1.03
N SER A 82 -4.84 -20.91 0.29
CA SER A 82 -4.89 -20.15 -0.98
C SER A 82 -5.06 -18.65 -0.76
N THR A 83 -5.58 -18.24 0.41
CA THR A 83 -5.59 -16.83 0.83
C THR A 83 -4.66 -16.67 2.02
N VAL A 84 -3.74 -15.71 1.94
CA VAL A 84 -2.75 -15.40 2.97
C VAL A 84 -2.90 -13.94 3.34
N VAL A 85 -2.89 -13.66 4.65
CA VAL A 85 -2.84 -12.29 5.17
C VAL A 85 -1.45 -12.05 5.73
N LEU A 86 -0.77 -11.02 5.22
CA LEU A 86 0.53 -10.56 5.70
C LEU A 86 0.26 -9.30 6.53
N SER A 87 0.26 -9.46 7.84
CA SER A 87 -0.10 -8.38 8.79
C SER A 87 1.11 -7.60 9.28
N ASP A 88 2.33 -8.14 9.13
CA ASP A 88 3.55 -7.56 9.67
C ASP A 88 4.63 -7.46 8.57
N PRO A 89 5.47 -6.41 8.60
CA PRO A 89 6.62 -6.30 7.70
C PRO A 89 7.72 -7.32 8.04
N PRO A 90 8.52 -7.75 7.05
CA PRO A 90 8.36 -7.48 5.62
C PRO A 90 7.12 -8.19 5.06
N PHE A 91 6.33 -7.48 4.25
CA PHE A 91 5.15 -8.05 3.59
C PHE A 91 5.55 -8.97 2.45
N GLU A 92 6.00 -10.17 2.79
CA GLU A 92 6.42 -11.20 1.85
C GLU A 92 5.93 -12.60 2.22
N MET A 93 5.84 -13.47 1.23
CA MET A 93 5.51 -14.88 1.44
C MET A 93 6.22 -15.77 0.44
N LYS A 94 6.52 -17.00 0.86
CA LYS A 94 7.17 -18.02 0.02
C LYS A 94 6.26 -19.20 -0.26
N ARG A 95 6.41 -19.81 -1.43
CA ARG A 95 5.77 -21.06 -1.83
C ARG A 95 6.66 -21.85 -2.79
N LEU A 96 6.34 -23.12 -2.92
CA LEU A 96 6.87 -24.02 -3.95
C LEU A 96 5.81 -24.23 -5.02
N GLY A 97 6.19 -24.14 -6.28
CA GLY A 97 5.30 -24.45 -7.39
C GLY A 97 6.05 -24.57 -8.71
N TRP A 98 5.44 -25.27 -9.65
CA TRP A 98 5.95 -25.47 -11.02
C TRP A 98 5.29 -24.52 -12.03
N GLY A 99 4.12 -23.96 -11.68
CA GLY A 99 3.30 -23.16 -12.59
C GLY A 99 3.31 -21.67 -12.29
N VAL A 100 3.06 -20.89 -13.33
CA VAL A 100 2.86 -19.42 -13.31
C VAL A 100 1.36 -19.09 -13.27
N PHE A 101 0.99 -17.99 -12.62
CA PHE A 101 -0.41 -17.55 -12.51
C PHE A 101 -0.50 -16.09 -12.03
N ASN A 102 -1.69 -15.49 -12.16
CA ASN A 102 -1.99 -14.17 -11.63
C ASN A 102 -2.33 -14.23 -10.13
N ILE A 103 -1.50 -13.59 -9.31
CA ILE A 103 -1.68 -13.45 -7.86
C ILE A 103 -2.49 -12.19 -7.59
N LYS A 104 -3.66 -12.30 -6.97
CA LYS A 104 -4.44 -11.12 -6.57
C LYS A 104 -3.87 -10.57 -5.27
N VAL A 105 -3.57 -9.28 -5.26
CA VAL A 105 -3.02 -8.56 -4.11
C VAL A 105 -3.96 -7.44 -3.72
N THR A 106 -4.29 -7.36 -2.43
CA THR A 106 -5.04 -6.23 -1.86
C THR A 106 -4.17 -5.55 -0.81
N LEU A 107 -3.82 -4.29 -1.05
CA LEU A 107 -3.14 -3.46 -0.08
C LEU A 107 -4.19 -2.76 0.78
N HIS A 108 -4.14 -3.01 2.09
CA HIS A 108 -4.93 -2.26 3.06
C HIS A 108 -4.08 -1.13 3.62
N PHE A 109 -4.50 0.10 3.39
CA PHE A 109 -3.81 1.28 3.92
C PHE A 109 -4.16 1.49 5.39
N LYS A 110 -3.26 2.11 6.15
CA LYS A 110 -3.57 2.50 7.52
C LYS A 110 -4.77 3.45 7.56
N GLN A 111 -5.57 3.32 8.63
CA GLN A 111 -6.82 4.04 8.80
C GLN A 111 -6.63 5.57 8.77
N GLU A 112 -5.51 6.08 9.26
CA GLU A 112 -5.17 7.51 9.27
C GLU A 112 -5.17 8.17 7.88
N TYR A 113 -4.93 7.40 6.82
CA TYR A 113 -4.95 7.91 5.46
C TYR A 113 -6.34 7.94 4.83
N ASN A 114 -7.36 7.36 5.49
CA ASN A 114 -8.74 7.25 5.01
C ASN A 114 -8.85 6.85 3.52
N LYS A 115 -7.96 5.96 3.07
CA LYS A 115 -7.78 5.61 1.67
C LYS A 115 -8.47 4.29 1.36
N LYS A 116 -9.13 4.21 0.21
CA LYS A 116 -9.65 2.94 -0.30
C LYS A 116 -8.51 1.96 -0.55
N ASN A 117 -8.70 0.69 -0.17
CA ASN A 117 -7.75 -0.38 -0.45
C ASN A 117 -7.41 -0.45 -1.94
N LEU A 118 -6.15 -0.75 -2.25
CA LEU A 118 -5.73 -0.99 -3.63
C LEU A 118 -5.90 -2.46 -3.96
N HIS A 119 -6.73 -2.77 -4.96
CA HIS A 119 -6.86 -4.11 -5.52
C HIS A 119 -6.07 -4.19 -6.83
N THR A 120 -5.14 -5.13 -6.91
CA THR A 120 -4.32 -5.34 -8.10
C THR A 120 -3.97 -6.81 -8.28
N SER A 121 -3.27 -7.13 -9.36
CA SER A 121 -2.81 -8.47 -9.70
C SER A 121 -1.37 -8.43 -10.14
N HIS A 122 -0.57 -9.38 -9.66
CA HIS A 122 0.82 -9.60 -10.07
C HIS A 122 0.94 -10.92 -10.83
N TYR A 123 1.53 -10.91 -12.01
CA TYR A 123 1.78 -12.14 -12.76
C TYR A 123 3.05 -12.81 -12.20
N LEU A 124 2.91 -14.02 -11.67
CA LEU A 124 4.05 -14.80 -11.17
C LEU A 124 4.95 -15.20 -12.34
N CYS A 125 6.14 -14.61 -12.42
CA CYS A 125 7.10 -14.85 -13.49
C CYS A 125 8.29 -15.68 -12.99
N PHE A 126 8.71 -16.68 -13.77
CA PHE A 126 9.89 -17.51 -13.49
C PHE A 126 11.03 -17.31 -14.51
N ASP A 127 10.95 -16.25 -15.31
CA ASP A 127 12.03 -15.87 -16.21
C ASP A 127 13.05 -14.98 -15.47
N GLY A 128 14.34 -15.25 -15.67
CA GLY A 128 15.43 -14.50 -15.02
C GLY A 128 15.35 -14.58 -13.50
N ASP A 129 15.26 -13.41 -12.84
CA ASP A 129 15.14 -13.29 -11.39
C ASP A 129 13.69 -13.06 -10.92
N GLY A 130 12.71 -13.16 -11.82
CA GLY A 130 11.31 -12.81 -11.60
C GLY A 130 10.94 -11.43 -12.16
N ASP A 131 9.81 -10.89 -11.72
CA ASP A 131 9.26 -9.63 -12.23
C ASP A 131 8.59 -8.79 -11.13
N PHE A 132 8.40 -7.50 -11.37
CA PHE A 132 7.71 -6.58 -10.47
C PHE A 132 6.97 -5.47 -11.23
N ALA A 133 5.88 -5.02 -10.62
CA ALA A 133 5.14 -3.83 -11.05
C ALA A 133 5.33 -2.69 -10.04
N THR A 134 5.33 -1.46 -10.55
CA THR A 134 5.29 -0.24 -9.74
C THR A 134 3.88 0.31 -9.68
N HIS A 135 3.41 0.65 -8.48
CA HIS A 135 2.14 1.32 -8.24
C HIS A 135 2.41 2.66 -7.55
N SER A 136 2.22 3.76 -8.27
CA SER A 136 2.32 5.10 -7.71
C SER A 136 1.05 5.46 -6.94
N ILE A 137 1.20 5.85 -5.68
CA ILE A 137 0.12 6.07 -4.73
C ILE A 137 0.29 7.42 -4.07
N GLU A 138 -0.79 8.21 -4.11
CA GLU A 138 -0.87 9.48 -3.38
C GLU A 138 -1.38 9.27 -1.96
N PHE A 139 -0.65 9.84 -0.99
CA PHE A 139 -1.02 9.93 0.41
C PHE A 139 -1.24 11.38 0.80
N VAL A 140 -2.33 11.64 1.51
CA VAL A 140 -2.66 12.97 2.00
C VAL A 140 -2.40 13.00 3.49
N ARG A 141 -1.49 13.87 3.94
CA ARG A 141 -1.21 14.10 5.36
C ARG A 141 -1.67 15.49 5.76
N LYS A 142 -2.37 15.55 6.89
CA LYS A 142 -2.71 16.80 7.57
C LYS A 142 -1.58 17.12 8.54
N THR A 143 -0.95 18.28 8.37
CA THR A 143 0.04 18.76 9.34
C THR A 143 -0.63 19.76 10.27
N PHE A 144 -0.50 19.51 11.57
CA PHE A 144 -0.90 20.46 12.61
C PHE A 144 0.32 21.36 12.90
N LYS A 145 0.09 22.68 12.98
CA LYS A 145 1.10 23.64 13.47
C LYS A 145 1.18 23.61 14.99
#